data_AF-A0A4Y2IVS0-F1
#
_entry.id   AF-A0A4Y2IVS0-F1
#
_cell.length_a   1.000
_cell.length_b   1.000
_cell.length_c   1.000
_cell.angle_alpha   90.00
_cell.angle_beta   90.00
_cell.angle_gamma   90.00
#
_symmetry.space_group_name_H-M   'P 1'
#
loop_
_entity.id
_entity.type
_entity.pdbx_description
1 polymer ?
#
loop_
_entity_poly.entity_id
_entity_poly.type
_entity_poly.pdbx_seq_one_letter_code
_entity_poly.pdbx_strand_id
1 'polypeptide(L)'
;MKDRNKLSTSMIKYVGKNCHTSAASYSAANVIARHSKPFQEGEVLKEAWLACAPLLFDDFDNKDKIIQRIKNTPLSRNTIKDRILKLAGNVTDQQKIDINSAPFISLCLDESTDVTKSARLAVFARYCVGNVIKEELIAKTLLLTTTKGTDICTAVKNSLAEKEIDLKKIVSVTTDSAPSMVGKKMVS
;
A
#
# COMPACT_ATOMS: atom_id res chain seq x y z
N MET A 1 8.70 -2.25 2.89
CA MET A 1 8.49 -0.82 2.53
C MET A 1 9.29 -0.38 1.29
N LYS A 2 10.49 -0.92 1.03
CA LYS A 2 11.27 -0.65 -0.19
C LYS A 2 10.57 -1.09 -1.50
N ASP A 3 9.93 -2.26 -1.53
CA ASP A 3 9.30 -2.78 -2.76
C ASP A 3 8.03 -2.03 -3.19
N ARG A 4 7.19 -1.62 -2.22
CA ARG A 4 5.99 -0.79 -2.50
C ARG A 4 6.35 0.55 -3.15
N ASN A 5 7.52 1.11 -2.83
CA ASN A 5 7.99 2.34 -3.46
C ASN A 5 8.33 2.14 -4.93
N LYS A 6 8.87 0.96 -5.31
CA LYS A 6 9.22 0.65 -6.70
C LYS A 6 7.98 0.62 -7.60
N LEU A 7 6.87 0.06 -7.11
CA LEU A 7 5.59 -0.02 -7.82
C LEU A 7 4.96 1.37 -8.04
N SER A 8 4.93 2.21 -7.00
CA SER A 8 4.49 3.61 -7.12
C SER A 8 5.35 4.41 -8.10
N THR A 9 6.68 4.20 -8.09
CA THR A 9 7.61 4.89 -8.99
C THR A 9 7.40 4.49 -10.46
N SER A 10 7.06 3.24 -10.75
CA SER A 10 6.74 2.79 -12.12
C SER A 10 5.50 3.49 -12.69
N MET A 11 4.42 3.61 -11.90
CA MET A 11 3.21 4.33 -12.31
C MET A 11 3.49 5.82 -12.54
N ILE A 12 4.24 6.46 -11.64
CA ILE A 12 4.64 7.88 -11.78
C ILE A 12 5.44 8.09 -13.08
N LYS A 13 6.39 7.20 -13.37
CA LYS A 13 7.20 7.24 -14.59
C LYS A 13 6.33 7.09 -15.84
N TYR A 14 5.34 6.20 -15.81
CA TYR A 14 4.38 6.04 -16.91
C TYR A 14 3.56 7.31 -17.13
N VAL A 15 3.01 7.91 -16.07
CA VAL A 15 2.28 9.18 -16.16
C VAL A 15 3.18 10.30 -16.68
N GLY A 16 4.46 10.31 -16.31
CA GLY A 16 5.45 11.29 -16.75
C GLY A 16 5.73 11.30 -18.25
N LYS A 17 5.48 10.19 -18.95
CA LYS A 17 5.54 10.13 -20.42
C LYS A 17 4.38 10.88 -21.09
N ASN A 18 3.23 10.97 -20.42
CA ASN A 18 2.01 11.54 -20.98
C ASN A 18 1.75 12.97 -20.50
N CYS A 19 2.04 13.27 -19.23
CA CYS A 19 1.76 14.57 -18.63
C CYS A 19 2.67 14.83 -17.42
N HIS A 20 3.63 15.74 -17.59
CA HIS A 20 4.61 16.09 -16.56
C HIS A 20 3.98 16.69 -15.29
N THR A 21 2.97 17.56 -15.43
CA THR A 21 2.29 18.18 -14.26
C THR A 21 1.49 17.14 -13.47
N SER A 22 0.84 16.21 -14.16
CA SER A 22 0.17 15.08 -13.51
C SER A 22 1.18 14.19 -12.78
N ALA A 23 2.31 13.86 -13.39
CA ALA A 23 3.36 13.06 -12.76
C ALA A 23 3.96 13.73 -11.53
N ALA A 24 4.17 15.05 -11.57
CA ALA A 24 4.57 15.84 -10.41
C ALA A 24 3.53 15.74 -9.28
N SER A 25 2.23 15.83 -9.59
CA SER A 25 1.16 15.66 -8.59
C SER A 25 1.16 14.28 -7.93
N TYR A 26 1.38 13.21 -8.71
CA TYR A 26 1.53 11.86 -8.15
C TYR A 26 2.79 11.72 -7.28
N SER A 27 3.87 12.39 -7.67
CA SER A 27 5.12 12.38 -6.90
C SER A 27 4.93 13.04 -5.54
N ALA A 28 4.30 14.22 -5.51
CA ALA A 28 3.95 14.90 -4.28
C ALA A 28 3.00 14.06 -3.41
N ALA A 29 1.95 13.49 -4.00
CA ALA A 29 1.01 12.60 -3.32
C ALA A 29 1.70 11.38 -2.69
N ASN A 30 2.64 10.75 -3.41
CA ASN A 30 3.42 9.62 -2.90
C ASN A 30 4.31 10.03 -1.73
N VAL A 31 4.93 11.22 -1.77
CA VAL A 31 5.73 11.74 -0.65
C VAL A 31 4.85 12.01 0.58
N ILE A 32 3.70 12.67 0.41
CA ILE A 32 2.75 12.95 1.49
C ILE A 32 2.28 11.64 2.14
N ALA A 33 1.87 10.65 1.34
CA ALA A 33 1.43 9.35 1.85
C ALA A 33 2.55 8.61 2.61
N ARG A 34 3.78 8.63 2.11
CA ARG A 34 4.93 7.95 2.74
C ARG A 34 5.32 8.53 4.09
N HIS A 35 5.07 9.81 4.30
CA HIS A 35 5.33 10.50 5.57
C HIS A 35 4.08 10.55 6.46
N SER A 36 3.00 9.86 6.08
CA SER A 36 1.72 9.85 6.80
C SER A 36 1.18 11.27 7.06
N LYS A 37 1.36 12.17 6.09
CA LYS A 37 0.96 13.57 6.19
C LYS A 37 -0.47 13.80 5.71
N PRO A 38 -1.21 14.79 6.26
CA PRO A 38 -2.56 15.13 5.81
C PRO A 38 -2.62 15.52 4.33
N PHE A 39 -3.76 15.29 3.67
CA PHE A 39 -3.91 15.61 2.24
C PHE A 39 -3.82 17.11 1.93
N GLN A 40 -4.11 17.95 2.92
CA GLN A 40 -3.99 19.41 2.89
C GLN A 40 -2.56 19.87 2.61
N GLU A 41 -1.57 19.04 2.90
CA GLU A 41 -0.15 19.36 2.73
C GLU A 41 0.24 19.59 1.27
N GLY A 42 -0.58 19.12 0.31
CA GLY A 42 -0.40 19.47 -1.09
C GLY A 42 -0.56 20.97 -1.36
N GLU A 43 -1.51 21.63 -0.70
CA GLU A 43 -1.77 23.06 -0.84
C GLU A 43 -0.65 23.87 -0.18
N VAL A 44 -0.25 23.49 1.04
CA VAL A 44 0.87 24.09 1.77
C VAL A 44 2.17 23.97 0.98
N LEU A 45 2.45 22.79 0.42
CA LEU A 45 3.63 22.57 -0.43
C LEU A 45 3.61 23.50 -1.63
N LYS A 46 2.45 23.64 -2.30
CA LYS A 46 2.31 24.52 -3.47
C LYS A 46 2.53 25.99 -3.10
N GLU A 47 1.94 26.45 -2.00
CA GLU A 47 2.13 27.81 -1.48
C GLU A 47 3.60 28.09 -1.18
N ALA A 48 4.29 27.17 -0.49
CA ALA A 48 5.71 27.28 -0.19
C ALA A 48 6.56 27.40 -1.47
N TRP A 49 6.33 26.54 -2.46
CA TRP A 49 7.05 26.62 -3.74
C TRP A 49 6.77 27.91 -4.50
N LEU A 50 5.53 28.42 -4.47
CA LEU A 50 5.19 29.68 -5.12
C LEU A 50 5.80 30.90 -4.40
N ALA A 51 6.01 30.83 -3.09
CA ALA A 51 6.71 31.86 -2.33
C ALA A 51 8.22 31.86 -2.60
N CYS A 52 8.84 30.67 -2.71
CA CYS A 52 10.27 30.54 -2.93
C CYS A 52 10.70 30.74 -4.39
N ALA A 53 9.86 30.33 -5.37
CA ALA A 53 10.25 30.30 -6.78
C ALA A 53 10.70 31.66 -7.36
N PRO A 54 10.08 32.81 -7.04
CA PRO A 54 10.57 34.11 -7.52
C PRO A 54 11.98 34.44 -7.03
N LEU A 55 12.37 33.96 -5.84
CA LEU A 55 13.69 34.19 -5.26
C LEU A 55 14.72 33.19 -5.77
N LEU A 56 14.32 31.92 -5.94
CA LEU A 56 15.20 30.83 -6.35
C LEU A 56 15.56 30.84 -7.83
N PHE A 57 14.70 31.42 -8.67
CA PHE A 57 14.86 31.40 -10.13
C PHE A 57 14.95 32.80 -10.72
N ASP A 58 15.28 33.84 -9.93
CA ASP A 58 15.27 35.22 -10.43
C ASP A 58 16.30 35.45 -11.56
N ASP A 59 17.41 34.72 -11.49
CA ASP A 59 18.52 34.69 -12.44
C ASP A 59 18.27 33.81 -13.68
N PHE A 60 17.09 33.17 -13.78
CA PHE A 60 16.76 32.28 -14.90
C PHE A 60 15.89 33.00 -15.93
N ASP A 61 16.29 32.98 -17.20
CA ASP A 61 15.54 33.57 -18.32
C ASP A 61 14.11 33.01 -18.48
N ASN A 62 13.85 31.80 -17.96
CA ASN A 62 12.57 31.11 -18.06
C ASN A 62 11.75 31.11 -16.76
N LYS A 63 12.06 31.98 -15.78
CA LYS A 63 11.43 32.00 -14.45
C LYS A 63 9.91 32.02 -14.47
N ASP A 64 9.31 32.85 -15.33
CA ASP A 64 7.85 32.93 -15.44
C ASP A 64 7.24 31.60 -15.88
N LYS A 65 7.90 30.89 -16.80
CA LYS A 65 7.44 29.57 -17.25
C LYS A 65 7.55 28.54 -16.12
N ILE A 66 8.60 28.59 -15.30
CA ILE A 66 8.77 27.70 -14.13
C ILE A 66 7.67 27.97 -13.11
N ILE A 67 7.48 29.24 -12.71
CA ILE A 67 6.45 29.65 -11.75
C ILE A 67 5.05 29.24 -12.26
N GLN A 68 4.77 29.46 -13.55
CA GLN A 68 3.50 29.02 -14.15
C GLN A 68 3.34 27.49 -14.11
N ARG A 69 4.39 26.70 -14.29
CA ARG A 69 4.30 25.23 -14.14
C ARG A 69 4.01 24.81 -12.71
N ILE A 70 4.57 25.48 -11.70
CA ILE A 70 4.22 25.24 -10.30
C ILE A 70 2.74 25.59 -10.06
N LYS A 71 2.29 26.76 -10.53
CA LYS A 71 0.88 27.18 -10.45
C LYS A 71 -0.08 26.18 -11.10
N ASN A 72 0.30 25.61 -12.24
CA ASN A 72 -0.54 24.66 -12.97
C ASN A 72 -0.48 23.22 -12.44
N THR A 73 0.40 22.92 -11.47
CA THR A 73 0.47 21.59 -10.88
C THR A 73 -0.71 21.39 -9.91
N PRO A 74 -1.54 20.36 -10.10
CA PRO A 74 -2.72 20.16 -9.27
C PRO A 74 -2.30 19.48 -7.96
N LEU A 75 -2.37 20.22 -6.85
CA LEU A 75 -1.99 19.75 -5.51
C LEU A 75 -3.09 20.02 -4.46
N SER A 76 -4.33 20.27 -4.91
CA SER A 76 -5.44 20.45 -3.97
C SER A 76 -5.65 19.20 -3.12
N ARG A 77 -6.26 19.36 -1.94
CA ARG A 77 -6.59 18.25 -1.04
C ARG A 77 -7.25 17.07 -1.76
N ASN A 78 -8.24 17.36 -2.61
CA ASN A 78 -8.96 16.34 -3.38
C ASN A 78 -8.06 15.66 -4.41
N THR A 79 -7.21 16.43 -5.10
CA THR A 79 -6.24 15.85 -6.04
C THR A 79 -5.29 14.91 -5.29
N ILE A 80 -4.70 15.34 -4.18
CA ILE A 80 -3.77 14.49 -3.42
C ILE A 80 -4.47 13.21 -2.97
N LYS A 81 -5.69 13.30 -2.42
CA LYS A 81 -6.49 12.12 -2.06
C LYS A 81 -6.66 11.17 -3.25
N ASP A 82 -7.12 11.66 -4.39
CA ASP A 82 -7.37 10.85 -5.58
C ASP A 82 -6.08 10.20 -6.12
N ARG A 83 -4.97 10.93 -6.10
CA ARG A 83 -3.66 10.42 -6.54
C ARG A 83 -3.16 9.32 -5.60
N ILE A 84 -3.30 9.49 -4.28
CA ILE A 84 -2.96 8.47 -3.29
C ILE A 84 -3.82 7.22 -3.48
N LEU A 85 -5.13 7.37 -3.67
CA LEU A 85 -6.04 6.24 -3.91
C LEU A 85 -5.67 5.49 -5.19
N LYS A 86 -5.35 6.20 -6.27
CA LYS A 86 -4.90 5.58 -7.52
C LYS A 86 -3.56 4.85 -7.38
N LEU A 87 -2.60 5.41 -6.63
CA LEU A 87 -1.33 4.74 -6.32
C LEU A 87 -1.56 3.47 -5.50
N ALA A 88 -2.40 3.55 -4.47
CA ALA A 88 -2.75 2.41 -3.62
C ALA A 88 -3.47 1.30 -4.40
N GLY A 89 -4.41 1.67 -5.28
CA GLY A 89 -5.09 0.74 -6.20
C GLY A 89 -4.09 0.02 -7.08
N ASN A 90 -3.22 0.76 -7.78
CA ASN A 90 -2.19 0.18 -8.64
C ASN A 90 -1.23 -0.78 -7.87
N VAL A 91 -0.84 -0.43 -6.64
CA VAL A 91 -0.03 -1.34 -5.80
C VAL A 91 -0.81 -2.62 -5.45
N THR A 92 -2.10 -2.48 -5.14
CA THR A 92 -2.98 -3.61 -4.81
C THR A 92 -3.18 -4.54 -6.02
N ASP A 93 -3.39 -3.97 -7.22
CA ASP A 93 -3.57 -4.73 -8.45
C ASP A 93 -2.31 -5.51 -8.81
N GLN A 94 -1.14 -4.88 -8.68
CA GLN A 94 0.15 -5.54 -8.93
C GLN A 94 0.42 -6.66 -7.92
N GLN A 95 0.09 -6.44 -6.64
CA GLN A 95 0.15 -7.50 -5.63
C GLN A 95 -0.78 -8.68 -5.99
N LYS A 96 -2.01 -8.41 -6.42
CA LYS A 96 -2.95 -9.47 -6.85
C LYS A 96 -2.41 -10.26 -8.03
N ILE A 97 -1.88 -9.58 -9.05
CA ILE A 97 -1.28 -10.22 -10.24
C ILE A 97 -0.11 -11.11 -9.82
N ASP A 98 0.81 -10.60 -9.00
CA ASP A 98 2.01 -11.33 -8.59
C ASP A 98 1.64 -12.59 -7.78
N ILE A 99 0.74 -12.46 -6.80
CA ILE A 99 0.29 -13.59 -5.97
C ILE A 99 -0.42 -14.65 -6.82
N ASN A 100 -1.31 -14.24 -7.72
CA ASN A 100 -2.05 -15.18 -8.55
C ASN A 100 -1.19 -15.81 -9.65
N SER A 101 -0.09 -15.18 -10.03
CA SER A 101 0.89 -15.77 -10.94
C SER A 101 1.83 -16.77 -10.24
N ALA A 102 1.98 -16.68 -8.92
CA ALA A 102 2.80 -17.63 -8.17
C ALA A 102 2.16 -19.04 -8.18
N PRO A 103 2.95 -20.10 -8.41
CA PRO A 103 2.45 -21.48 -8.38
C PRO A 103 2.05 -21.90 -6.96
N PHE A 104 2.79 -21.42 -5.96
CA PHE A 104 2.59 -21.75 -4.55
C PHE A 104 2.80 -20.52 -3.69
N ILE A 105 2.05 -20.46 -2.58
CA ILE A 105 2.16 -19.42 -1.56
C ILE A 105 2.20 -20.02 -0.17
N SER A 106 2.86 -19.33 0.75
CA SER A 106 2.77 -19.61 2.19
C SER A 106 2.11 -18.43 2.89
N LEU A 107 1.34 -18.70 3.94
CA LEU A 107 0.71 -17.67 4.74
C LEU A 107 1.39 -17.53 6.09
N CYS A 108 1.50 -16.30 6.57
CA CYS A 108 1.86 -16.00 7.94
C CYS A 108 0.72 -15.20 8.58
N LEU A 109 0.18 -15.72 9.68
CA LEU A 109 -0.94 -15.17 10.42
C LEU A 109 -0.40 -14.56 11.71
N ASP A 110 -0.62 -13.26 11.87
CA ASP A 110 -0.19 -12.47 13.03
C ASP A 110 -1.42 -11.91 13.73
N GLU A 111 -1.65 -12.33 14.98
CA GLU A 111 -2.74 -11.85 15.81
C GLU A 111 -2.22 -10.74 16.73
N SER A 112 -2.80 -9.55 16.62
CA SER A 112 -2.49 -8.43 17.51
C SER A 112 -3.72 -8.06 18.33
N THR A 113 -3.55 -7.85 19.63
CA THR A 113 -4.61 -7.30 20.49
C THR A 113 -4.43 -5.80 20.59
N ASP A 114 -5.45 -5.03 20.20
CA ASP A 114 -5.45 -3.57 20.41
C ASP A 114 -5.68 -3.22 21.89
N VAL A 115 -5.34 -2.00 22.29
CA VAL A 115 -5.59 -1.45 23.63
C VAL A 115 -7.07 -1.49 24.02
N THR A 116 -7.97 -1.55 23.03
CA THR A 116 -9.42 -1.71 23.21
C THR A 116 -9.86 -3.17 23.41
N LYS A 117 -8.92 -4.11 23.61
CA LYS A 117 -9.13 -5.57 23.71
C LYS A 117 -9.75 -6.21 22.45
N SER A 118 -9.70 -5.52 21.32
CA SER A 118 -10.18 -6.07 20.04
C SER A 118 -9.02 -6.77 19.32
N ALA A 119 -9.18 -8.05 19.03
CA ALA A 119 -8.18 -8.83 18.31
C ALA A 119 -8.25 -8.52 16.80
N ARG A 120 -7.09 -8.27 16.19
CA ARG A 120 -6.95 -8.04 14.76
C ARG A 120 -5.99 -9.05 14.17
N LEU A 121 -6.42 -9.66 13.07
CA LEU A 121 -5.64 -10.61 12.31
C LEU A 121 -4.99 -9.91 11.11
N ALA A 122 -3.67 -10.00 11.03
CA ALA A 122 -2.89 -9.65 9.86
C ALA A 122 -2.53 -10.93 9.10
N VAL A 123 -2.83 -10.96 7.80
CA VAL A 123 -2.54 -12.09 6.91
C VAL A 123 -1.47 -11.66 5.94
N PHE A 124 -0.28 -12.25 6.06
CA PHE A 124 0.81 -12.06 5.13
C PHE A 124 0.89 -13.24 4.16
N ALA A 125 1.17 -12.96 2.90
CA ALA A 125 1.49 -13.97 1.90
C ALA A 125 2.98 -13.87 1.55
N ARG A 126 3.67 -15.01 1.56
CA ARG A 126 5.02 -15.16 1.07
C ARG A 126 5.03 -16.05 -0.18
N TYR A 127 5.59 -15.52 -1.26
CA TYR A 127 5.51 -16.11 -2.60
C TYR A 127 6.70 -15.67 -3.48
N CYS A 128 6.97 -16.42 -4.56
CA CYS A 128 8.07 -16.12 -5.47
C CYS A 128 7.60 -15.30 -6.67
N VAL A 129 8.35 -14.25 -7.02
CA VAL A 129 8.22 -13.51 -8.28
C VAL A 129 9.56 -13.61 -9.01
N GLY A 130 9.63 -14.51 -10.00
CA GLY A 130 10.90 -14.94 -10.56
C GLY A 130 11.80 -15.56 -9.48
N ASN A 131 13.01 -15.01 -9.32
CA ASN A 131 13.99 -15.49 -8.33
C ASN A 131 13.93 -14.72 -6.99
N VAL A 132 12.92 -13.86 -6.79
CA VAL A 132 12.79 -13.04 -5.59
C VAL A 132 11.62 -13.53 -4.76
N ILE A 133 11.88 -13.85 -3.49
CA ILE A 133 10.83 -14.11 -2.51
C ILE A 133 10.28 -12.78 -2.03
N LYS A 134 8.97 -12.58 -2.16
CA LYS A 134 8.25 -11.45 -1.60
C LYS A 134 7.45 -11.91 -0.40
N GLU A 135 7.33 -11.03 0.60
CA GLU A 135 6.43 -11.17 1.73
C GLU A 135 5.63 -9.88 1.87
N GLU A 136 4.30 -9.99 1.80
CA GLU A 136 3.44 -8.82 1.81
C GLU A 136 2.15 -9.07 2.59
N LEU A 137 1.68 -8.02 3.27
CA LEU A 137 0.37 -8.00 3.91
C LEU A 137 -0.72 -8.05 2.83
N ILE A 138 -1.55 -9.08 2.88
CA ILE A 138 -2.68 -9.24 1.95
C ILE A 138 -4.00 -8.86 2.60
N ALA A 139 -4.17 -9.07 3.90
CA ALA A 139 -5.40 -8.65 4.59
C ALA A 139 -5.12 -8.22 6.02
N LYS A 140 -5.91 -7.27 6.51
CA LYS A 140 -5.98 -6.91 7.92
C LYS A 140 -7.45 -6.87 8.30
N THR A 141 -7.87 -7.77 9.16
CA THR A 141 -9.28 -7.95 9.52
C THR A 141 -9.49 -7.97 11.03
N LEU A 142 -10.66 -7.52 11.45
CA LEU A 142 -11.08 -7.50 12.84
C LEU A 142 -11.73 -8.84 13.18
N LEU A 143 -11.34 -9.44 14.30
CA LEU A 143 -12.02 -10.63 14.82
C LEU A 143 -13.18 -10.17 15.71
N LEU A 144 -14.38 -10.10 15.12
CA LEU A 144 -15.58 -9.50 15.73
C LEU A 144 -16.14 -10.29 16.92
N THR A 145 -15.92 -11.61 16.96
CA THR A 145 -16.59 -12.52 17.88
C THR A 145 -15.64 -13.09 18.92
N THR A 146 -14.70 -13.93 18.50
CA THR A 146 -13.74 -14.60 19.39
C THR A 146 -12.39 -14.79 18.69
N THR A 147 -11.35 -15.08 19.46
CA THR A 147 -10.02 -15.45 18.96
C THR A 147 -9.89 -16.96 18.73
N LYS A 148 -11.01 -17.68 18.59
CA LYS A 148 -11.01 -19.12 18.32
C LYS A 148 -10.46 -19.39 16.91
N GLY A 149 -9.75 -20.50 16.75
CA GLY A 149 -9.21 -20.92 15.45
C GLY A 149 -10.27 -21.03 14.33
N THR A 150 -11.54 -21.29 14.65
CA THR A 150 -12.64 -21.31 13.67
C THR A 150 -12.93 -19.93 13.06
N ASP A 151 -12.91 -18.90 13.90
CA ASP A 151 -13.21 -17.52 13.49
C ASP A 151 -12.04 -17.00 12.65
N ILE A 152 -10.81 -17.33 13.07
CA ILE A 152 -9.58 -17.00 12.34
C ILE A 152 -9.55 -17.71 10.98
N CYS A 153 -9.85 -19.01 10.92
CA CYS A 153 -9.94 -19.75 9.66
C CYS A 153 -10.97 -19.14 8.70
N THR A 154 -12.14 -18.76 9.22
CA THR A 154 -13.19 -18.11 8.42
C THR A 154 -12.73 -16.75 7.90
N ALA A 155 -12.10 -15.94 8.76
CA ALA A 155 -11.57 -14.63 8.38
C ALA A 155 -10.48 -14.73 7.29
N VAL A 156 -9.59 -15.73 7.38
CA VAL A 156 -8.56 -16.00 6.36
C VAL A 156 -9.22 -16.43 5.04
N LYS A 157 -10.17 -17.36 5.06
CA LYS A 157 -10.87 -17.82 3.83
C LYS A 157 -11.56 -16.67 3.11
N ASN A 158 -12.27 -15.81 3.85
CA ASN A 158 -12.94 -14.65 3.27
C ASN A 158 -11.93 -13.67 2.67
N SER A 159 -10.85 -13.38 3.39
CA SER A 159 -9.78 -12.49 2.93
C SER A 159 -9.12 -12.98 1.63
N LEU A 160 -8.93 -14.28 1.49
CA LEU A 160 -8.36 -14.90 0.29
C LEU A 160 -9.35 -14.89 -0.88
N ALA A 161 -10.64 -15.14 -0.61
CA ALA A 161 -11.69 -15.07 -1.61
C ALA A 161 -11.84 -13.65 -2.19
N GLU A 162 -11.79 -12.60 -1.36
CA GLU A 162 -11.82 -11.20 -1.80
C GLU A 162 -10.65 -10.82 -2.73
N LYS A 163 -9.54 -11.56 -2.64
CA LYS A 163 -8.36 -11.38 -3.50
C LYS A 163 -8.27 -12.40 -4.63
N GLU A 164 -9.29 -13.25 -4.77
CA GLU A 164 -9.37 -14.29 -5.79
C GLU A 164 -8.18 -15.27 -5.71
N ILE A 165 -7.65 -15.48 -4.50
CA ILE A 165 -6.51 -16.37 -4.26
C ILE A 165 -7.02 -17.80 -4.08
N ASP A 166 -6.58 -18.70 -4.96
CA ASP A 166 -6.92 -20.12 -4.87
C ASP A 166 -6.27 -20.77 -3.64
N LEU A 167 -7.10 -21.35 -2.77
CA LEU A 167 -6.68 -22.08 -1.58
C LEU A 167 -5.75 -23.25 -1.90
N LYS A 168 -5.86 -23.85 -3.08
CA LYS A 168 -5.02 -24.99 -3.50
C LYS A 168 -3.54 -24.61 -3.67
N LYS A 169 -3.23 -23.32 -3.80
CA LYS A 169 -1.85 -22.82 -3.91
C LYS A 169 -1.15 -22.71 -2.56
N ILE A 170 -1.89 -22.80 -1.46
CA ILE A 170 -1.34 -22.63 -0.11
C ILE A 170 -0.60 -23.90 0.29
N VAL A 171 0.71 -23.80 0.43
CA VAL A 171 1.57 -24.94 0.83
C VAL A 171 1.85 -24.97 2.32
N SER A 172 1.72 -23.83 3.00
CA SER A 172 1.92 -23.75 4.45
C SER A 172 1.22 -22.54 5.05
N VAL A 173 0.85 -22.66 6.32
CA VAL A 173 0.31 -21.58 7.15
C VAL A 173 1.12 -21.57 8.44
N THR A 174 1.76 -20.45 8.70
CA THR A 174 2.50 -20.18 9.94
C THR A 174 1.65 -19.26 10.80
N THR A 175 1.51 -19.57 12.06
CA THR A 175 0.83 -18.72 13.05
C THR A 175 1.87 -18.37 14.08
N ASP A 176 1.76 -17.20 14.72
CA ASP A 176 2.47 -17.05 15.99
C ASP A 176 1.96 -18.14 16.97
N SER A 177 2.78 -18.52 17.94
CA SER A 177 2.43 -19.62 18.86
C SER A 177 1.42 -19.18 19.92
N ALA A 178 0.46 -18.30 19.57
CA ALA A 178 -0.67 -18.00 20.42
C ALA A 178 -1.46 -19.30 20.70
N PRO A 179 -1.78 -19.61 21.97
CA PRO A 179 -2.49 -20.85 22.34
C PRO A 179 -3.83 -21.07 21.62
N SER A 180 -4.45 -20.00 21.11
CA SER A 180 -5.67 -20.01 20.28
C SER A 180 -5.50 -20.66 18.91
N MET A 181 -4.27 -20.69 18.39
CA MET A 181 -3.94 -21.13 17.03
C MET A 181 -3.43 -22.57 16.97
N VAL A 182 -3.04 -23.13 18.10
CA VAL A 182 -2.69 -24.56 18.22
C VAL A 182 -3.99 -25.32 18.46
N GLY A 183 -4.54 -25.94 17.40
CA GLY A 183 -5.69 -26.83 17.54
C GLY A 183 -5.46 -27.91 18.62
N LYS A 184 -6.54 -28.55 19.10
CA LYS A 184 -6.44 -29.66 20.07
C LYS A 184 -5.37 -30.64 19.59
N LYS A 185 -4.36 -30.92 20.44
CA LYS A 185 -3.45 -32.05 20.25
C LYS A 185 -4.31 -33.28 19.97
N MET A 186 -4.14 -33.91 18.81
CA MET A 186 -4.59 -35.30 18.68
C MET A 186 -3.75 -36.09 19.68
N VAL A 187 -4.40 -36.54 20.74
CA VAL A 187 -3.86 -37.60 21.59
C VAL A 187 -4.00 -38.87 20.76
N SER A 188 -2.88 -39.31 20.19
CA SER A 188 -2.73 -40.66 19.63
C SER A 188 -2.73 -41.68 20.76
#